data_AF-A0A7Y6AJ27-F1
#
_entry.id   AF-A0A7Y6AJ27-F1
#
_cell.length_a   1.000
_cell.length_b   1.000
_cell.length_c   1.000
_cell.angle_alpha   90.00
_cell.angle_beta   90.00
_cell.angle_gamma   90.00
#
_symmetry.space_group_name_H-M   'P 1'
#
loop_
_entity.id
_entity.type
_entity.pdbx_description
1 polymer ?
#
loop_
_entity_poly.entity_id
_entity_poly.type
_entity_poly.pdbx_seq_one_letter_code
_entity_poly.pdbx_strand_id
1 'polypeptide(L)'
;MVGDGAAGWPERAPYAGLVATATVQTVPYAWVAQTRGVIVTPWGNGMTAGTLLRLESDGERAIGHVVDTAAFMWLDGQRPARWTTGDEGTKSTTGLDPRLVFADVHELFAVGLRVPECRYAVGWGSGDESGECTLWLSDGVSWASADSVPGAASHDVTQHGPRRLWDEVEDAYRWWVDRGRPDVTRFGLVVGPTGQRHTLDGE
;
A
#
# COMPACT_ATOMS: atom_id res chain seq x y z
N MET A 1 11.23 27.35 11.57
CA MET A 1 11.25 27.20 10.09
C MET A 1 9.94 26.56 9.69
N VAL A 2 9.34 27.00 8.59
CA VAL A 2 8.13 26.39 7.98
C VAL A 2 8.50 26.11 6.53
N GLY A 3 8.17 24.91 6.03
CA GLY A 3 8.52 24.48 4.68
C GLY A 3 7.92 23.13 4.33
N ASP A 4 8.13 22.71 3.08
CA ASP A 4 7.72 21.40 2.58
C ASP A 4 8.71 20.32 3.03
N GLY A 5 8.24 19.38 3.85
CA GLY A 5 9.04 18.26 4.33
C GLY A 5 9.56 17.35 3.20
N ALA A 6 8.86 17.26 2.06
CA ALA A 6 9.30 16.47 0.92
C ALA A 6 10.58 17.04 0.27
N ALA A 7 10.77 18.36 0.32
CA ALA A 7 11.96 19.02 -0.22
C ALA A 7 13.20 18.89 0.70
N GLY A 8 13.01 18.42 1.94
CA GLY A 8 14.07 18.37 2.94
C GLY A 8 14.58 19.77 3.32
N TRP A 9 15.85 19.85 3.73
CA TRP A 9 16.52 21.12 4.00
C TRP A 9 17.98 21.06 3.55
N PRO A 10 18.29 21.49 2.31
CA PRO A 10 19.60 21.27 1.71
C PRO A 10 20.73 22.06 2.38
N GLU A 11 20.45 23.19 3.05
CA GLU A 11 21.48 24.05 3.64
C GLU A 11 22.26 23.39 4.79
N ARG A 12 21.71 22.31 5.38
CA ARG A 12 22.38 21.52 6.43
C ARG A 12 22.73 20.10 6.00
N ALA A 13 22.52 19.76 4.73
CA ALA A 13 22.97 18.50 4.18
C ALA A 13 24.53 18.47 4.10
N PRO A 14 25.16 17.28 4.14
CA PRO A 14 24.54 15.96 4.26
C PRO A 14 24.17 15.60 5.70
N TYR A 15 23.05 14.91 5.87
CA TYR A 15 22.62 14.31 7.14
C TYR A 15 23.24 12.92 7.34
N ALA A 16 23.62 12.60 8.58
CA ALA A 16 24.00 11.24 8.98
C ALA A 16 22.78 10.31 9.18
N GLY A 17 21.58 10.88 9.26
CA GLY A 17 20.34 10.15 9.25
C GLY A 17 19.12 11.07 9.14
N LEU A 18 18.02 10.52 8.64
CA LEU A 18 16.74 11.19 8.48
C LEU A 18 15.65 10.31 9.07
N VAL A 19 14.79 10.89 9.90
CA VAL A 19 13.58 10.25 10.41
C VAL A 19 12.38 11.08 9.95
N ALA A 20 11.49 10.47 9.19
CA ALA A 20 10.21 11.07 8.82
C ALA A 20 9.10 10.46 9.67
N THR A 21 8.29 11.31 10.30
CA THR A 21 7.11 10.90 11.07
C THR A 21 5.83 11.08 10.24
N ALA A 22 5.92 10.84 8.93
CA ALA A 22 4.82 10.94 7.98
C ALA A 22 4.97 9.84 6.92
N THR A 23 3.86 9.19 6.59
CA THR A 23 3.83 8.09 5.63
C THR A 23 3.97 8.60 4.21
N VAL A 24 4.81 7.92 3.44
CA VAL A 24 5.01 8.17 2.01
C VAL A 24 4.61 6.95 1.18
N GLN A 25 4.12 7.16 -0.03
CA GLN A 25 4.05 6.11 -1.07
C GLN A 25 5.33 6.11 -1.91
N THR A 26 5.88 7.31 -2.13
CA THR A 26 7.14 7.55 -2.84
C THR A 26 8.11 8.29 -1.94
N VAL A 27 9.28 7.70 -1.68
CA VAL A 27 10.33 8.35 -0.89
C VAL A 27 10.84 9.56 -1.69
N PRO A 28 10.72 10.80 -1.18
CA PRO A 28 11.23 11.97 -1.89
C PRO A 28 12.72 11.84 -2.16
N TYR A 29 13.14 11.97 -3.42
CA TYR A 29 14.56 11.85 -3.79
C TYR A 29 15.45 12.87 -3.06
N ALA A 30 14.88 14.03 -2.69
CA ALA A 30 15.58 15.03 -1.87
C ALA A 30 16.07 14.46 -0.53
N TRP A 31 15.34 13.51 0.08
CA TRP A 31 15.78 12.85 1.31
C TRP A 31 17.03 11.99 1.07
N VAL A 32 17.08 11.28 -0.06
CA VAL A 32 18.25 10.48 -0.49
C VAL A 32 19.44 11.40 -0.79
N ALA A 33 19.25 12.39 -1.65
CA ALA A 33 20.30 13.31 -2.07
C ALA A 33 20.93 14.10 -0.90
N GLN A 34 20.16 14.34 0.15
CA GLN A 34 20.59 15.08 1.33
C GLN A 34 21.11 14.18 2.46
N THR A 35 21.06 12.86 2.36
CA THR A 35 21.44 11.93 3.45
C THR A 35 22.55 10.98 3.02
N ARG A 36 23.63 10.94 3.81
CA ARG A 36 24.68 9.93 3.74
C ARG A 36 24.65 9.13 5.04
N GLY A 37 23.76 8.14 5.09
CA GLY A 37 23.43 7.41 6.31
C GLY A 37 22.05 6.78 6.24
N VAL A 38 21.34 6.71 7.36
CA VAL A 38 20.07 5.95 7.45
C VAL A 38 18.85 6.86 7.24
N ILE A 39 17.90 6.41 6.42
CA ILE A 39 16.58 7.02 6.29
C ILE A 39 15.55 6.07 6.90
N VAL A 40 14.75 6.54 7.84
CA VAL A 40 13.63 5.79 8.43
C VAL A 40 12.34 6.55 8.18
N THR A 41 11.38 5.91 7.53
CA THR A 41 10.08 6.51 7.22
C THR A 41 8.98 5.46 7.22
N PRO A 42 7.78 5.78 7.74
CA PRO A 42 6.60 5.00 7.42
C PRO A 42 6.41 4.99 5.90
N TRP A 43 6.17 3.81 5.36
CA TRP A 43 6.01 3.56 3.93
C TRP A 43 4.71 2.78 3.72
N GLY A 44 3.97 3.17 2.69
CA GLY A 44 2.66 2.61 2.43
C GLY A 44 2.28 2.67 0.96
N ASN A 45 1.06 2.24 0.70
CA ASN A 45 0.39 2.28 -0.59
C ASN A 45 -1.06 2.70 -0.38
N GLY A 46 -1.89 2.64 -1.43
CA GLY A 46 -3.28 3.05 -1.34
C GLY A 46 -4.11 2.25 -0.33
N MET A 47 -3.71 1.01 -0.03
CA MET A 47 -4.42 0.11 0.88
C MET A 47 -3.89 0.15 2.31
N THR A 48 -2.61 0.40 2.55
CA THR A 48 -2.07 0.46 3.91
C THR A 48 -1.00 1.52 4.09
N ALA A 49 -1.01 2.17 5.25
CA ALA A 49 0.02 3.11 5.70
C ALA A 49 1.00 2.45 6.70
N GLY A 50 0.90 1.13 6.89
CA GLY A 50 1.32 0.47 8.12
C GLY A 50 2.72 -0.13 8.15
N THR A 51 3.64 0.21 7.24
CA THR A 51 5.01 -0.35 7.26
C THR A 51 6.06 0.69 7.62
N LEU A 52 7.16 0.27 8.23
CA LEU A 52 8.31 1.10 8.57
C LEU A 52 9.50 0.71 7.69
N LEU A 53 9.88 1.58 6.77
CA LEU A 53 11.00 1.38 5.85
C LEU A 53 12.29 1.93 6.46
N ARG A 54 13.36 1.13 6.41
CA ARG A 54 14.73 1.57 6.71
C ARG A 54 15.57 1.46 5.45
N LEU A 55 16.14 2.58 5.00
CA LEU A 55 17.06 2.64 3.87
C LEU A 55 18.46 3.08 4.33
N GLU A 56 19.48 2.55 3.67
CA GLU A 56 20.85 3.07 3.73
C GLU A 56 21.11 3.89 2.47
N SER A 57 21.49 5.15 2.65
CA SER A 57 21.68 6.14 1.60
C SER A 57 23.14 6.56 1.51
N ASP A 58 23.70 6.57 0.30
CA ASP A 58 25.05 7.09 0.01
C ASP A 58 25.04 8.54 -0.53
N GLY A 59 23.85 9.15 -0.63
CA GLY A 59 23.65 10.48 -1.21
C GLY A 59 23.30 10.50 -2.70
N GLU A 60 23.30 9.34 -3.36
CA GLU A 60 22.84 9.17 -4.75
C GLU A 60 21.78 8.07 -4.84
N ARG A 61 21.95 6.99 -4.09
CA ARG A 61 21.03 5.86 -4.01
C ARG A 61 20.73 5.54 -2.57
N ALA A 62 19.51 5.05 -2.33
CA ALA A 62 19.11 4.50 -1.05
C ALA A 62 18.51 3.11 -1.24
N ILE A 63 18.94 2.13 -0.44
CA ILE A 63 18.51 0.73 -0.55
C ILE A 63 18.16 0.22 0.84
N GLY A 64 17.09 -0.55 0.94
CA GLY A 64 16.74 -1.23 2.18
C GLY A 64 15.38 -1.91 2.12
N HIS A 65 14.85 -2.24 3.28
CA HIS A 65 13.67 -3.07 3.44
C HIS A 65 12.79 -2.57 4.59
N VAL A 66 11.56 -3.06 4.62
CA VAL A 66 10.66 -2.87 5.75
C VAL A 66 11.24 -3.59 6.95
N VAL A 67 11.32 -2.91 8.10
CA VAL A 67 11.89 -3.47 9.34
C VAL A 67 10.85 -3.69 10.43
N ASP A 68 9.70 -3.03 10.32
CA ASP A 68 8.59 -3.14 11.28
C ASP A 68 7.29 -2.57 10.67
N THR A 69 6.26 -2.45 11.48
CA THR A 69 5.00 -1.79 11.17
C THR A 69 4.89 -0.45 11.91
N ALA A 70 4.44 0.58 11.22
CA ALA A 70 4.19 1.89 11.82
C ALA A 70 3.20 2.67 10.94
N ALA A 71 2.06 3.06 11.50
CA ALA A 71 1.07 3.88 10.79
C ALA A 71 1.13 5.33 11.28
N PHE A 72 1.46 6.25 10.37
CA PHE A 72 1.45 7.70 10.62
C PHE A 72 0.54 8.42 9.63
N MET A 73 0.33 9.72 9.87
CA MET A 73 -0.34 10.59 8.90
C MET A 73 0.44 10.64 7.58
N TRP A 74 -0.26 10.75 6.47
CA TRP A 74 0.37 10.90 5.16
C TRP A 74 1.11 12.24 5.04
N LEU A 75 2.29 12.20 4.42
CA LEU A 75 2.97 13.40 3.93
C LEU A 75 2.04 14.14 2.96
N ASP A 76 2.15 15.47 2.92
CA ASP A 76 1.34 16.26 2.00
C ASP A 76 1.61 15.84 0.54
N GLY A 77 0.56 15.82 -0.28
CA GLY A 77 0.62 15.30 -1.66
C GLY A 77 0.78 13.78 -1.81
N GLN A 78 0.85 13.01 -0.72
CA GLN A 78 1.08 11.54 -0.77
C GLN A 78 -0.12 10.72 -0.28
N ARG A 79 -1.26 11.36 -0.03
CA ARG A 79 -2.50 10.67 0.38
C ARG A 79 -2.99 9.72 -0.74
N PRO A 80 -3.62 8.58 -0.38
CA PRO A 80 -4.29 7.72 -1.34
C PRO A 80 -5.33 8.48 -2.16
N ALA A 81 -5.69 7.92 -3.32
CA ALA A 81 -6.67 8.49 -4.23
C ALA A 81 -7.99 8.86 -3.53
N ARG A 82 -8.76 9.77 -4.12
CA ARG A 82 -10.10 10.10 -3.62
C ARG A 82 -11.02 8.89 -3.75
N TRP A 83 -12.05 8.80 -2.91
CA TRP A 83 -13.06 7.75 -3.05
C TRP A 83 -13.93 8.04 -4.28
N THR A 84 -14.21 7.01 -5.06
CA THR A 84 -15.38 6.98 -5.95
C THR A 84 -16.18 5.71 -5.68
N THR A 85 -17.49 5.80 -5.84
CA THR A 85 -18.44 4.69 -5.70
C THR A 85 -19.63 4.95 -6.62
N GLY A 86 -20.36 3.90 -6.96
CA GLY A 86 -21.61 4.02 -7.71
C GLY A 86 -22.51 2.83 -7.45
N ASP A 87 -23.73 2.92 -7.96
CA ASP A 87 -24.77 1.90 -7.77
C ASP A 87 -24.82 0.89 -8.94
N GLU A 88 -24.16 1.22 -10.07
CA GLU A 88 -24.18 0.42 -11.30
C GLU A 88 -22.80 -0.11 -11.68
N GLY A 89 -22.67 -1.43 -11.80
CA GLY A 89 -21.44 -2.10 -12.21
C GLY A 89 -21.71 -3.47 -12.82
N THR A 90 -20.68 -4.06 -13.43
CA THR A 90 -20.74 -5.43 -13.92
C THR A 90 -20.69 -6.39 -12.72
N LYS A 91 -21.67 -7.29 -12.64
CA LYS A 91 -21.73 -8.33 -11.60
C LYS A 91 -20.98 -9.58 -12.04
N SER A 92 -20.26 -10.18 -11.10
CA SER A 92 -19.56 -11.45 -11.24
C SER A 92 -19.48 -12.14 -9.89
N THR A 93 -18.79 -13.27 -9.83
CA THR A 93 -18.51 -13.97 -8.58
C THR A 93 -17.03 -14.33 -8.49
N THR A 94 -16.56 -14.57 -7.26
CA THR A 94 -15.19 -14.99 -6.97
C THR A 94 -15.18 -16.12 -5.94
N GLY A 95 -14.20 -17.02 -6.05
CA GLY A 95 -13.92 -18.04 -5.02
C GLY A 95 -12.93 -17.56 -3.95
N LEU A 96 -12.35 -16.36 -4.08
CA LEU A 96 -11.50 -15.76 -3.05
C LEU A 96 -12.40 -15.05 -2.02
N ASP A 97 -12.37 -15.49 -0.76
CA ASP A 97 -13.05 -14.78 0.32
C ASP A 97 -12.44 -13.37 0.48
N PRO A 98 -13.23 -12.29 0.29
CA PRO A 98 -12.75 -10.91 0.44
C PRO A 98 -12.07 -10.61 1.76
N ARG A 99 -12.45 -11.31 2.84
CA ARG A 99 -11.80 -11.17 4.17
C ARG A 99 -10.32 -11.50 4.15
N LEU A 100 -9.90 -12.41 3.27
CA LEU A 100 -8.51 -12.84 3.18
C LEU A 100 -7.58 -11.76 2.60
N VAL A 101 -8.12 -10.74 1.94
CA VAL A 101 -7.33 -9.64 1.37
C VAL A 101 -6.90 -8.62 2.43
N PHE A 102 -7.64 -8.53 3.54
CA PHE A 102 -7.42 -7.54 4.60
C PHE A 102 -7.32 -8.14 6.00
N ALA A 103 -7.06 -9.45 6.12
CA ALA A 103 -7.03 -10.12 7.43
C ALA A 103 -5.83 -9.66 8.29
N ASP A 104 -4.71 -9.34 7.66
CA ASP A 104 -3.47 -8.88 8.26
C ASP A 104 -2.74 -7.88 7.33
N VAL A 105 -1.74 -7.18 7.90
CA VAL A 105 -0.93 -6.18 7.18
C VAL A 105 -0.10 -6.80 6.05
N HIS A 106 0.30 -8.07 6.15
CA HIS A 106 1.19 -8.71 5.18
C HIS A 106 0.57 -8.84 3.79
N GLU A 107 -0.61 -9.45 3.67
CA GLU A 107 -1.35 -9.54 2.42
C GLU A 107 -1.81 -8.17 1.94
N LEU A 108 -2.26 -7.29 2.84
CA LEU A 108 -2.80 -5.99 2.48
C LEU A 108 -1.71 -5.12 1.86
N PHE A 109 -0.50 -5.18 2.41
CA PHE A 109 0.67 -4.50 1.87
C PHE A 109 1.07 -5.09 0.51
N ALA A 110 1.17 -6.42 0.40
CA ALA A 110 1.56 -7.10 -0.83
C ALA A 110 0.56 -6.84 -1.98
N VAL A 111 -0.74 -6.91 -1.71
CA VAL A 111 -1.81 -6.60 -2.66
C VAL A 111 -1.75 -5.13 -3.05
N GLY A 112 -1.67 -4.22 -2.07
CA GLY A 112 -1.62 -2.78 -2.35
C GLY A 112 -0.38 -2.33 -3.14
N LEU A 113 0.74 -3.06 -3.06
CA LEU A 113 1.92 -2.81 -3.90
C LEU A 113 1.68 -3.20 -5.37
N ARG A 114 0.84 -4.20 -5.62
CA ARG A 114 0.55 -4.75 -6.96
C ARG A 114 -0.67 -4.10 -7.61
N VAL A 115 -1.53 -3.47 -6.81
CA VAL A 115 -2.71 -2.73 -7.26
C VAL A 115 -2.53 -1.25 -6.93
N PRO A 116 -1.66 -0.53 -7.66
CA PRO A 116 -1.31 0.86 -7.34
C PRO A 116 -2.54 1.77 -7.38
N GLU A 117 -2.49 2.81 -6.55
CA GLU A 117 -3.52 3.84 -6.39
C GLU A 117 -4.89 3.33 -5.90
N CYS A 118 -5.03 2.03 -5.65
CA CYS A 118 -6.24 1.46 -5.09
C CYS A 118 -6.26 1.60 -3.57
N ARG A 119 -7.36 2.13 -3.04
CA ARG A 119 -7.67 2.18 -1.61
C ARG A 119 -8.83 1.26 -1.29
N TYR A 120 -8.98 0.89 -0.02
CA TYR A 120 -10.06 0.01 0.41
C TYR A 120 -10.85 0.55 1.59
N ALA A 121 -12.07 0.04 1.76
CA ALA A 121 -12.88 0.21 2.96
C ALA A 121 -13.64 -1.10 3.22
N VAL A 122 -13.96 -1.38 4.48
CA VAL A 122 -14.72 -2.57 4.86
C VAL A 122 -15.94 -2.13 5.66
N GLY A 123 -17.09 -2.67 5.30
CA GLY A 123 -18.35 -2.48 6.01
C GLY A 123 -18.81 -3.80 6.56
N TRP A 124 -19.13 -3.80 7.85
CA TRP A 124 -19.74 -4.93 8.53
C TRP A 124 -21.24 -4.68 8.63
N GLY A 125 -22.05 -5.71 8.41
CA GLY A 125 -23.51 -5.62 8.57
C GLY A 125 -23.91 -5.19 10.00
N SER A 126 -25.17 -4.79 10.18
CA SER A 126 -25.70 -4.50 11.52
C SER A 126 -25.84 -5.80 12.32
N GLY A 127 -24.85 -6.08 13.17
CA GLY A 127 -24.71 -7.34 13.90
C GLY A 127 -23.41 -8.02 13.48
N ASP A 128 -22.35 -7.74 14.23
CA ASP A 128 -21.01 -8.35 14.11
C ASP A 128 -21.02 -9.89 14.22
N GLU A 129 -22.11 -10.47 14.73
CA GLU A 129 -22.31 -11.91 14.89
C GLU A 129 -22.39 -12.71 13.58
N SER A 130 -22.80 -12.11 12.44
CA SER A 130 -22.90 -12.87 11.18
C SER A 130 -21.54 -13.14 10.51
N GLY A 131 -20.54 -12.30 10.80
CA GLY A 131 -19.23 -12.32 10.14
C GLY A 131 -19.23 -11.89 8.67
N GLU A 132 -20.37 -11.44 8.15
CA GLU A 132 -20.52 -10.91 6.79
C GLU A 132 -19.88 -9.51 6.67
N CYS A 133 -19.25 -9.25 5.54
CA CYS A 133 -18.72 -7.93 5.24
C CYS A 133 -18.68 -7.64 3.74
N THR A 134 -18.74 -6.36 3.41
CA THR A 134 -18.44 -5.89 2.05
C THR A 134 -17.06 -5.22 2.06
N LEU A 135 -16.19 -5.69 1.19
CA LEU A 135 -14.93 -5.02 0.85
C LEU A 135 -15.18 -4.11 -0.35
N TRP A 136 -14.95 -2.81 -0.18
CA TRP A 136 -14.94 -1.86 -1.29
C TRP A 136 -13.53 -1.44 -1.67
N LEU A 137 -13.31 -1.26 -2.97
CA LEU A 137 -12.06 -0.86 -3.60
C LEU A 137 -12.30 0.38 -4.47
N SER A 138 -11.34 1.29 -4.53
CA SER A 138 -11.44 2.48 -5.37
C SER A 138 -10.08 3.04 -5.74
N ASP A 139 -9.89 3.45 -6.99
CA ASP A 139 -8.71 4.24 -7.43
C ASP A 139 -9.07 5.72 -7.71
N GLY A 140 -10.29 6.14 -7.36
CA GLY A 140 -10.84 7.46 -7.65
C GLY A 140 -11.55 7.59 -9.00
N VAL A 141 -11.46 6.59 -9.88
CA VAL A 141 -12.18 6.52 -11.18
C VAL A 141 -12.97 5.21 -11.30
N SER A 142 -12.30 4.08 -11.06
CA SER A 142 -12.85 2.73 -10.97
C SER A 142 -13.22 2.39 -9.53
N TRP A 143 -14.16 1.49 -9.36
CA TRP A 143 -14.53 0.93 -8.06
C TRP A 143 -14.93 -0.55 -8.16
N ALA A 144 -14.81 -1.26 -7.05
CA ALA A 144 -15.35 -2.59 -6.88
C ALA A 144 -15.93 -2.79 -5.48
N SER A 145 -16.91 -3.67 -5.34
CA SER A 145 -17.42 -4.20 -4.09
C SER A 145 -17.38 -5.72 -4.16
N ALA A 146 -16.97 -6.37 -3.06
CA ALA A 146 -16.98 -7.82 -2.93
C ALA A 146 -17.60 -8.21 -1.59
N ASP A 147 -18.66 -9.01 -1.64
CA ASP A 147 -19.45 -9.41 -0.48
C ASP A 147 -18.97 -10.76 0.07
N SER A 148 -18.43 -10.74 1.28
CA SER A 148 -18.04 -11.94 2.02
C SER A 148 -19.21 -12.46 2.84
N VAL A 149 -19.52 -13.74 2.64
CA VAL A 149 -20.47 -14.52 3.45
C VAL A 149 -19.70 -15.70 4.03
N PRO A 150 -19.54 -15.81 5.36
CA PRO A 150 -18.75 -16.88 5.96
C PRO A 150 -19.21 -18.29 5.55
N GLY A 151 -18.25 -19.11 5.11
CA GLY A 151 -18.50 -20.50 4.70
C GLY A 151 -19.11 -20.65 3.30
N ALA A 152 -19.39 -19.56 2.59
CA ALA A 152 -19.77 -19.63 1.18
C ALA A 152 -18.58 -20.07 0.31
N ALA A 153 -18.85 -20.85 -0.73
CA ALA A 153 -17.84 -21.24 -1.71
C ALA A 153 -17.59 -20.17 -2.79
N SER A 154 -18.45 -19.15 -2.84
CA SER A 154 -18.46 -18.09 -3.85
C SER A 154 -19.02 -16.81 -3.24
N HIS A 155 -18.46 -15.68 -3.68
CA HIS A 155 -18.73 -14.35 -3.18
C HIS A 155 -19.15 -13.43 -4.33
N ASP A 156 -20.15 -12.58 -4.09
CA ASP A 156 -20.64 -11.65 -5.11
C ASP A 156 -19.68 -10.48 -5.27
N VAL A 157 -19.42 -10.11 -6.53
CA VAL A 157 -18.55 -8.98 -6.88
C VAL A 157 -19.30 -8.07 -7.84
N THR A 158 -19.25 -6.76 -7.58
CA THR A 158 -19.69 -5.74 -8.52
C THR A 158 -18.54 -4.78 -8.78
N GLN A 159 -18.26 -4.45 -10.04
CA GLN A 159 -17.17 -3.52 -10.37
C GLN A 159 -17.46 -2.67 -11.60
N HIS A 160 -16.88 -1.48 -11.62
CA HIS A 160 -17.11 -0.46 -12.64
C HIS A 160 -15.82 0.34 -12.90
N GLY A 161 -15.68 0.83 -14.12
CA GLY A 161 -14.59 1.72 -14.53
C GLY A 161 -13.60 1.05 -15.48
N PRO A 162 -12.56 1.79 -15.90
CA PRO A 162 -11.55 1.30 -16.84
C PRO A 162 -10.69 0.17 -16.25
N ARG A 163 -10.54 0.10 -14.92
CA ARG A 163 -9.84 -0.98 -14.22
C ARG A 163 -10.83 -1.94 -13.57
N ARG A 164 -10.49 -3.22 -13.61
CA ARG A 164 -11.23 -4.30 -12.92
C ARG A 164 -10.54 -4.56 -11.59
N LEU A 165 -10.76 -3.65 -10.63
CA LEU A 165 -9.97 -3.62 -9.38
C LEU A 165 -10.06 -4.91 -8.58
N TRP A 166 -11.21 -5.59 -8.58
CA TRP A 166 -11.31 -6.89 -7.90
C TRP A 166 -10.44 -7.95 -8.58
N ASP A 167 -10.46 -8.01 -9.91
CA ASP A 167 -9.66 -8.97 -10.69
C ASP A 167 -8.16 -8.73 -10.43
N GLU A 168 -7.73 -7.46 -10.40
CA GLU A 168 -6.35 -7.08 -10.05
C GLU A 168 -5.96 -7.48 -8.61
N VAL A 169 -6.88 -7.31 -7.64
CA VAL A 169 -6.68 -7.74 -6.25
C VAL A 169 -6.56 -9.25 -6.16
N GLU A 170 -7.39 -9.99 -6.89
CA GLU A 170 -7.38 -11.45 -6.91
C GLU A 170 -6.06 -11.99 -7.47
N ASP A 171 -5.58 -11.41 -8.57
CA ASP A 171 -4.29 -11.75 -9.17
C ASP A 171 -3.11 -11.36 -8.27
N ALA A 172 -3.18 -10.22 -7.59
CA ALA A 172 -2.18 -9.80 -6.63
C ALA A 172 -2.13 -10.73 -5.39
N TYR A 173 -3.29 -11.15 -4.89
CA TYR A 173 -3.40 -12.08 -3.77
C TYR A 173 -2.82 -13.45 -4.15
N ARG A 174 -3.19 -13.99 -5.32
CA ARG A 174 -2.60 -15.23 -5.85
C ARG A 174 -1.09 -15.13 -5.95
N TRP A 175 -0.57 -14.04 -6.53
CA TRP A 175 0.86 -13.81 -6.63
C TRP A 175 1.55 -13.86 -5.26
N TRP A 176 0.97 -13.24 -4.24
CA TRP A 176 1.51 -13.27 -2.87
C TRP A 176 1.51 -14.69 -2.27
N VAL A 177 0.42 -15.44 -2.47
CA VAL A 177 0.33 -16.85 -2.05
C VAL A 177 1.36 -17.71 -2.77
N ASP A 178 1.52 -17.55 -4.08
CA ASP A 178 2.48 -18.30 -4.90
C ASP A 178 3.93 -18.00 -4.52
N ARG A 179 4.20 -16.84 -3.93
CA ARG A 179 5.51 -16.47 -3.35
C ARG A 179 5.72 -16.96 -1.93
N GLY A 180 4.83 -17.80 -1.43
CA GLY A 180 4.94 -18.39 -0.09
C GLY A 180 4.50 -17.45 1.02
N ARG A 181 3.64 -16.47 0.70
CA ARG A 181 3.07 -15.51 1.67
C ARG A 181 4.15 -14.73 2.43
N PRO A 182 5.06 -14.04 1.74
CA PRO A 182 6.12 -13.29 2.39
C PRO A 182 5.55 -12.26 3.35
N ASP A 183 6.16 -12.15 4.52
CA ASP A 183 5.88 -11.08 5.47
C ASP A 183 6.37 -9.73 4.92
N VAL A 184 5.89 -8.63 5.51
CA VAL A 184 6.22 -7.29 5.00
C VAL A 184 7.72 -7.00 5.04
N THR A 185 8.50 -7.62 5.93
CA THR A 185 9.93 -7.35 6.08
C THR A 185 10.77 -7.85 4.92
N ARG A 186 10.21 -8.78 4.12
CA ARG A 186 10.80 -9.27 2.87
C ARG A 186 10.72 -8.26 1.74
N PHE A 187 9.91 -7.21 1.88
CA PHE A 187 9.75 -6.18 0.86
C PHE A 187 10.72 -5.03 1.08
N GLY A 188 11.30 -4.55 0.00
CA GLY A 188 12.23 -3.45 0.01
C GLY A 188 12.06 -2.45 -1.10
N LEU A 189 12.95 -1.46 -1.08
CA LEU A 189 12.92 -0.33 -1.97
C LEU A 189 14.34 0.07 -2.35
N VAL A 190 14.55 0.26 -3.65
CA VAL A 190 15.72 0.92 -4.21
C VAL A 190 15.27 2.28 -4.73
N VAL A 191 15.89 3.36 -4.26
CA VAL A 191 15.62 4.74 -4.67
C VAL A 191 16.87 5.30 -5.34
N GLY A 192 16.70 5.97 -6.47
CA GLY A 192 17.76 6.67 -7.17
C GLY A 192 17.24 7.89 -7.92
N PRO A 193 18.11 8.60 -8.67
CA PRO A 193 17.76 9.86 -9.33
C PRO A 193 16.68 9.75 -10.39
N THR A 194 16.48 8.57 -10.97
CA THR A 194 15.51 8.32 -12.04
C THR A 194 14.19 7.70 -11.56
N GLY A 195 14.05 7.46 -10.25
CA GLY A 195 12.86 6.85 -9.66
C GLY A 195 13.19 5.82 -8.59
N GLN A 196 12.17 5.03 -8.24
CA GLN A 196 12.26 3.99 -7.22
C GLN A 196 11.66 2.68 -7.71
N ARG A 197 12.17 1.56 -7.20
CA ARG A 197 11.70 0.22 -7.55
C ARG A 197 11.58 -0.63 -6.29
N HIS A 198 10.46 -1.32 -6.14
CA HIS A 198 10.25 -2.28 -5.07
C HIS A 198 11.07 -3.55 -5.32
N THR A 199 11.51 -4.18 -4.24
CA THR A 199 12.19 -5.47 -4.26
C THR A 199 11.48 -6.45 -3.33
N LEU A 200 11.64 -7.73 -3.60
CA LEU A 200 11.25 -8.80 -2.70
C LEU A 200 12.48 -9.69 -2.48
N ASP A 201 12.84 -9.94 -1.23
CA ASP A 201 13.99 -10.76 -0.86
C ASP A 201 13.97 -12.12 -1.58
N GLY A 202 15.03 -12.38 -2.37
CA GLY A 202 15.15 -13.56 -3.23
C GLY A 202 14.99 -13.28 -4.73
N GLU A 203 14.81 -12.01 -5.14
CA GLU A 203 14.83 -11.53 -6.53
C GLU A 203 16.07 -10.68 -6.89
#